data_AF-A0ABD5SLX4-F1
#
_entry.id   AF-A0ABD5SLX4-F1
#
_cell.length_a   1.000
_cell.length_b   1.000
_cell.length_c   1.000
_cell.angle_alpha   90.00
_cell.angle_beta   90.00
_cell.angle_gamma   90.00
#
_symmetry.space_group_name_H-M   'P 1'
#
loop_
_entity.id
_entity.type
_entity.pdbx_description
1 polymer ?
#
loop_
_entity_poly.entity_id
_entity_poly.type
_entity_poly.pdbx_seq_one_letter_code
_entity_poly.pdbx_strand_id
1 'polypeptide(L)'
;MGFESEAKMKTVAKEVLDSSFTGGPTKVVDEFSYGAGRTDLVLTKESETYRDHRLNVLGINNPIERDSHLRAFLLLHSRDEISKDYFYRLGAMDERKKKPALKWLISKGFVEELPEEKIRTAPHLRRHITRSYSIELKLKNWKKAVKQAFRSKSFSDYQYVALDDEYIIRAIDNIDVFEEYDVGLVSIDQEEEQYFVHYDPDRQTPYSPLNKWRLNETTMWDDLPVYASSD
;
A
#
# COMPACT_ATOMS: atom_id res chain seq x y z
N MET A 1 -2.83 12.43 -30.22
CA MET A 1 -2.49 11.02 -30.57
C MET A 1 -2.35 10.26 -29.26
N GLY A 2 -3.02 9.12 -29.08
CA GLY A 2 -2.93 8.37 -27.82
C GLY A 2 -1.64 7.57 -27.67
N PHE A 3 -1.48 7.01 -26.47
CA PHE A 3 -0.30 6.25 -26.08
C PHE A 3 -0.19 4.93 -26.83
N GLU A 4 1.02 4.63 -27.31
CA GLU A 4 1.31 3.36 -27.97
C GLU A 4 1.28 2.15 -27.00
N SER A 5 1.42 2.38 -25.70
CA SER A 5 1.41 1.31 -24.68
C SER A 5 1.07 1.82 -23.28
N GLU A 6 0.54 0.93 -22.42
CA GLU A 6 0.32 1.22 -20.99
C GLU A 6 1.64 1.56 -20.26
N ALA A 7 2.77 1.01 -20.71
CA ALA A 7 4.08 1.31 -20.14
C ALA A 7 4.51 2.77 -20.39
N LYS A 8 4.30 3.29 -21.61
CA LYS A 8 4.56 4.70 -21.92
C LYS A 8 3.63 5.62 -21.14
N MET A 9 2.33 5.29 -21.10
CA MET A 9 1.34 6.03 -20.32
C MET A 9 1.73 6.07 -18.83
N LYS A 10 2.22 4.96 -18.29
CA LYS A 10 2.65 4.87 -16.89
C LYS A 10 3.85 5.75 -16.58
N THR A 11 4.80 5.93 -17.50
CA THR A 11 5.90 6.87 -17.33
C THR A 11 5.38 8.30 -17.17
N VAL A 12 4.54 8.75 -18.10
CA VAL A 12 3.93 10.09 -18.04
C VAL A 12 3.06 10.24 -16.78
N ALA A 13 2.23 9.24 -16.47
CA ALA A 13 1.39 9.26 -15.27
C ALA A 13 2.18 9.47 -13.97
N LYS A 14 3.39 8.92 -13.85
CA LYS A 14 4.25 9.14 -12.66
C LYS A 14 4.74 10.58 -12.55
N GLU A 15 4.92 11.27 -13.67
CA GLU A 15 5.41 12.63 -13.73
C GLU A 15 4.26 13.63 -13.48
N VAL A 16 3.09 13.37 -14.06
CA VAL A 16 1.96 14.31 -14.04
C VAL A 16 1.03 14.11 -12.83
N LEU A 17 0.91 12.90 -12.27
CA LEU A 17 0.13 12.66 -11.04
C LEU A 17 0.95 13.07 -9.82
N ASP A 18 1.04 14.37 -9.64
CA ASP A 18 2.00 15.02 -8.76
C ASP A 18 1.40 15.37 -7.38
N SER A 19 2.08 16.30 -6.69
CA SER A 19 1.62 16.80 -5.39
C SER A 19 0.28 17.54 -5.46
N SER A 20 -0.09 18.12 -6.60
CA SER A 20 -1.38 18.78 -6.77
C SER A 20 -2.52 17.75 -6.82
N PHE A 21 -2.30 16.61 -7.49
CA PHE A 21 -3.26 15.50 -7.56
C PHE A 21 -3.62 14.96 -6.18
N THR A 22 -2.63 14.79 -5.29
CA THR A 22 -2.87 14.23 -3.96
C THR A 22 -3.02 15.29 -2.87
N GLY A 23 -2.75 16.56 -3.14
CA GLY A 23 -2.73 17.67 -2.17
C GLY A 23 -1.53 17.63 -1.21
N GLY A 24 -0.34 17.24 -1.69
CA GLY A 24 0.93 17.22 -0.94
C GLY A 24 1.95 16.24 -1.54
N PRO A 25 3.21 16.24 -1.06
CA PRO A 25 4.25 15.36 -1.57
C PRO A 25 3.89 13.89 -1.33
N THR A 26 4.23 13.04 -2.30
CA THR A 26 4.00 11.59 -2.25
C THR A 26 5.18 10.80 -2.75
N LYS A 27 5.28 9.57 -2.26
CA LYS A 27 6.17 8.55 -2.79
C LYS A 27 5.42 7.58 -3.69
N VAL A 28 6.02 7.22 -4.82
CA VAL A 28 5.44 6.32 -5.81
C VAL A 28 5.91 4.89 -5.55
N VAL A 29 4.98 3.97 -5.36
CA VAL A 29 5.22 2.53 -5.39
C VAL A 29 4.78 1.98 -6.73
N ASP A 30 5.73 1.43 -7.47
CA ASP A 30 5.49 0.81 -8.77
C ASP A 30 5.02 -0.66 -8.61
N GLU A 31 3.98 -1.07 -9.35
CA GLU A 31 3.50 -2.45 -9.44
C GLU A 31 3.24 -3.13 -8.07
N PHE A 32 2.50 -2.46 -7.19
CA PHE A 32 2.20 -2.99 -5.86
C PHE A 32 1.37 -4.28 -5.93
N SER A 33 1.96 -5.39 -5.46
CA SER A 33 1.33 -6.71 -5.46
C SER A 33 0.74 -7.08 -4.10
N TYR A 34 -0.48 -7.61 -4.11
CA TYR A 34 -1.23 -8.03 -2.91
C TYR A 34 -2.04 -9.30 -3.20
N GLY A 35 -2.58 -9.94 -2.16
CA GLY A 35 -3.16 -11.29 -2.30
C GLY A 35 -4.32 -11.42 -3.32
N ALA A 36 -4.97 -10.32 -3.70
CA ALA A 36 -6.11 -10.32 -4.64
C ALA A 36 -5.78 -9.73 -6.02
N GLY A 37 -4.52 -9.29 -6.24
CA GLY A 37 -4.12 -8.70 -7.51
C GLY A 37 -2.86 -7.85 -7.41
N ARG A 38 -2.70 -6.99 -8.41
CA ARG A 38 -1.60 -6.03 -8.53
C ARG A 38 -2.19 -4.71 -9.00
N THR A 39 -1.65 -3.61 -8.51
CA THR A 39 -2.00 -2.24 -8.90
C THR A 39 -0.81 -1.62 -9.61
N ASP A 40 -1.06 -0.90 -10.70
CA ASP A 40 0.01 -0.35 -11.53
C ASP A 40 0.84 0.72 -10.83
N LEU A 41 0.19 1.68 -10.15
CA LEU A 41 0.84 2.73 -9.35
C LEU A 41 0.13 2.92 -8.01
N VAL A 42 0.90 3.16 -6.95
CA VAL A 42 0.36 3.63 -5.68
C VAL A 42 1.13 4.86 -5.21
N LEU A 43 0.42 5.99 -5.04
CA LEU A 43 0.98 7.19 -4.45
C LEU A 43 0.73 7.15 -2.94
N THR A 44 1.75 7.40 -2.15
CA THR A 44 1.69 7.28 -0.69
C THR A 44 2.12 8.57 -0.02
N LYS A 45 1.29 9.07 0.91
CA LYS A 45 1.67 10.16 1.82
C LYS A 45 2.22 9.56 3.09
N GLU A 46 3.44 9.95 3.42
CA GLU A 46 4.17 9.42 4.56
C GLU A 46 4.28 10.46 5.69
N SER A 47 4.25 9.98 6.92
CA SER A 47 4.58 10.75 8.12
C SER A 47 6.03 10.51 8.47
N GLU A 48 6.88 11.52 8.22
CA GLU A 48 8.28 11.51 8.64
C GLU A 48 8.40 11.23 10.14
N THR A 49 7.54 11.83 10.98
CA THR A 49 7.54 11.59 12.42
C THR A 49 7.33 10.12 12.79
N TYR A 50 6.40 9.41 12.14
CA TYR A 50 6.16 7.99 12.42
C TYR A 50 7.28 7.10 11.88
N ARG A 51 7.84 7.48 10.73
CA ARG A 51 8.97 6.81 10.11
C ARG A 51 10.24 6.96 10.97
N ASP A 52 10.56 8.17 11.40
CA ASP A 52 11.69 8.48 12.27
C ASP A 52 11.55 7.84 13.64
N HIS A 53 10.33 7.80 14.20
CA HIS A 53 10.10 7.06 15.43
C HIS A 53 10.46 5.58 15.26
N ARG A 54 10.02 4.94 14.17
CA ARG A 54 10.37 3.55 13.88
C ARG A 54 11.88 3.35 13.74
N LEU A 55 12.56 4.19 12.96
CA LEU A 55 13.97 4.03 12.62
C LEU A 55 14.90 4.44 13.76
N ASN A 56 14.68 5.61 14.33
CA ASN A 56 15.63 6.27 15.24
C ASN A 56 15.28 6.05 16.72
N VAL A 57 14.00 5.88 17.06
CA VAL A 57 13.58 5.65 18.46
C VAL A 57 13.47 4.15 18.75
N LEU A 58 12.83 3.38 17.87
CA LEU A 58 12.66 1.94 18.06
C LEU A 58 13.81 1.11 17.48
N GLY A 59 14.64 1.67 16.58
CA GLY A 59 15.72 0.92 15.92
C GLY A 59 15.24 -0.15 14.93
N ILE A 60 13.99 -0.09 14.48
CA ILE A 60 13.35 -1.11 13.63
C ILE A 60 13.56 -0.76 12.15
N ASN A 61 14.74 -1.09 11.65
CA ASN A 61 15.16 -0.72 10.28
C ASN A 61 14.77 -1.77 9.24
N ASN A 62 14.61 -3.03 9.64
CA ASN A 62 14.27 -4.10 8.70
C ASN A 62 12.77 -4.09 8.38
N PRO A 63 12.37 -4.09 7.10
CA PRO A 63 10.97 -4.27 6.72
C PRO A 63 10.49 -5.72 6.91
N ILE A 64 9.18 -5.90 7.10
CA ILE A 64 8.57 -7.24 7.14
C ILE A 64 8.18 -7.68 5.71
N GLU A 65 9.07 -8.41 5.06
CA GLU A 65 8.86 -8.89 3.68
C GLU A 65 7.97 -10.14 3.59
N ARG A 66 8.17 -11.09 4.51
CA ARG A 66 7.52 -12.40 4.45
C ARG A 66 6.08 -12.30 4.95
N ASP A 67 5.15 -12.82 4.16
CA ASP A 67 3.72 -12.86 4.50
C ASP A 67 3.46 -13.55 5.85
N SER A 68 4.21 -14.61 6.18
CA SER A 68 4.11 -15.29 7.48
C SER A 68 4.50 -14.39 8.65
N HIS A 69 5.56 -13.58 8.51
CA HIS A 69 5.99 -12.65 9.54
C HIS A 69 4.97 -11.53 9.70
N LEU A 70 4.42 -11.00 8.60
CA LEU A 70 3.43 -9.94 8.63
C LEU A 70 2.12 -10.40 9.27
N ARG A 71 1.66 -11.62 8.95
CA ARG A 71 0.49 -12.21 9.62
C ARG A 71 0.73 -12.44 11.10
N ALA A 72 1.89 -12.98 11.47
CA ALA A 72 2.27 -13.16 12.87
C ALA A 72 2.28 -11.82 13.62
N PHE A 73 2.87 -10.78 13.02
CA PHE A 73 2.88 -9.42 13.57
C PHE A 73 1.47 -8.90 13.82
N LEU A 74 0.54 -9.06 12.86
CA LEU A 74 -0.83 -8.55 12.99
C LEU A 74 -1.69 -9.28 14.02
N LEU A 75 -1.36 -10.55 14.33
CA LEU A 75 -1.98 -11.25 15.46
C LEU A 75 -1.64 -10.57 16.80
N LEU A 76 -0.49 -9.88 16.91
CA LEU A 76 -0.08 -9.20 18.13
C LEU A 76 -0.40 -7.70 18.10
N HIS A 77 -0.17 -7.03 16.98
CA HIS A 77 -0.19 -5.56 16.87
C HIS A 77 -1.54 -4.89 17.19
N SER A 78 -2.63 -5.66 17.21
CA SER A 78 -3.96 -5.20 17.60
C SER A 78 -4.29 -5.42 19.08
N ARG A 79 -3.29 -5.80 19.89
CA ARG A 79 -3.44 -6.25 21.28
C ARG A 79 -2.37 -5.59 22.15
N ASP A 80 -2.65 -5.57 23.45
CA ASP A 80 -1.66 -5.27 24.48
C ASP A 80 -0.71 -6.46 24.69
N GLU A 81 -0.18 -6.63 25.89
CA GLU A 81 0.63 -7.79 26.24
C GLU A 81 -0.20 -9.08 26.27
N ILE A 82 0.35 -10.15 25.71
CA ILE A 82 -0.23 -11.51 25.76
C ILE A 82 0.85 -12.54 26.04
N SER A 83 0.47 -13.72 26.54
CA SER A 83 1.43 -14.83 26.67
C SER A 83 1.83 -15.41 25.32
N LYS A 84 3.06 -15.93 25.20
CA LYS A 84 3.50 -16.67 24.00
C LYS A 84 2.61 -17.85 23.67
N ASP A 85 2.15 -18.59 24.68
CA ASP A 85 1.23 -19.71 24.50
C ASP A 85 -0.11 -19.26 23.88
N TYR A 86 -0.68 -18.16 24.37
CA TYR A 86 -1.90 -17.61 23.79
C TYR A 86 -1.67 -17.19 22.33
N PHE A 87 -0.56 -16.49 22.05
CA PHE A 87 -0.18 -16.12 20.69
C PHE A 87 -0.09 -17.33 19.74
N TYR A 88 0.51 -18.44 20.18
CA TYR A 88 0.60 -19.65 19.36
C TYR A 88 -0.76 -20.25 19.03
N ARG A 89 -1.77 -20.06 19.88
CA ARG A 89 -3.15 -20.52 19.65
C ARG A 89 -4.03 -19.54 18.88
N LEU A 90 -3.58 -18.30 18.64
CA LEU A 90 -4.38 -17.25 17.99
C LEU A 90 -4.54 -17.43 16.47
N GLY A 91 -5.77 -17.41 15.96
CA GLY A 91 -6.05 -17.33 14.52
C GLY A 91 -5.64 -18.58 13.72
N ALA A 92 -5.88 -18.54 12.41
CA ALA A 92 -5.77 -19.71 11.52
C ALA A 92 -4.33 -20.12 11.13
N MET A 93 -3.32 -19.36 11.53
CA MET A 93 -1.93 -19.64 11.18
C MET A 93 -1.38 -20.79 12.03
N ASP A 94 -0.75 -21.77 11.40
CA ASP A 94 -0.15 -22.93 12.05
C ASP A 94 0.97 -22.52 13.05
N GLU A 95 0.98 -23.15 14.22
CA GLU A 95 1.96 -22.87 15.28
C GLU A 95 3.41 -23.05 14.82
N ARG A 96 3.69 -24.06 13.97
CA ARG A 96 5.02 -24.30 13.41
C ARG A 96 5.49 -23.17 12.50
N LYS A 97 4.57 -22.37 11.94
CA LYS A 97 4.88 -21.14 11.20
C LYS A 97 4.97 -19.93 12.13
N LYS A 98 4.14 -19.87 13.19
CA LYS A 98 4.16 -18.76 14.16
C LYS A 98 5.46 -18.70 14.95
N LYS A 99 5.99 -19.83 15.41
CA LYS A 99 7.24 -19.89 16.20
C LYS A 99 8.43 -19.22 15.51
N PRO A 100 8.83 -19.61 14.28
CA PRO A 100 9.93 -18.94 13.59
C PRO A 100 9.63 -17.49 13.25
N ALA A 101 8.36 -17.15 12.92
CA ALA A 101 7.96 -15.78 12.66
C ALA A 101 8.10 -14.88 13.89
N LEU A 102 7.64 -15.35 15.07
CA LEU A 102 7.77 -14.62 16.32
C LEU A 102 9.24 -14.43 16.71
N LYS A 103 10.06 -15.48 16.59
CA LYS A 103 11.51 -15.39 16.85
C LYS A 103 12.17 -14.30 15.99
N TRP A 104 11.80 -14.23 14.71
CA TRP A 104 12.29 -13.20 13.81
C TRP A 104 11.78 -11.80 14.19
N LEU A 105 10.50 -11.67 14.54
CA LEU A 105 9.93 -10.38 14.96
C LEU A 105 10.60 -9.84 16.22
N ILE A 106 10.90 -10.70 17.19
CA ILE A 106 11.65 -10.35 18.40
C ILE A 106 13.08 -9.93 18.02
N SER A 107 13.78 -10.71 17.20
CA SER A 107 15.17 -10.39 16.85
C SER A 107 15.32 -9.12 16.01
N LYS A 108 14.24 -8.66 15.38
CA LYS A 108 14.18 -7.41 14.61
C LYS A 108 13.53 -6.24 15.37
N GLY A 109 13.20 -6.42 16.65
CA GLY A 109 12.67 -5.37 17.51
C GLY A 109 11.19 -5.02 17.30
N PHE A 110 10.45 -5.74 16.43
CA PHE A 110 9.01 -5.54 16.26
C PHE A 110 8.20 -6.00 17.48
N VAL A 111 8.76 -6.93 18.25
CA VAL A 111 8.12 -7.54 19.42
C VAL A 111 9.08 -7.51 20.59
N GLU A 112 8.58 -7.05 21.72
CA GLU A 112 9.30 -7.05 22.99
C GLU A 112 8.91 -8.28 23.80
N GLU A 113 9.91 -8.94 24.40
CA GLU A 113 9.70 -9.94 25.43
C GLU A 113 9.60 -9.26 26.80
N LEU A 114 8.62 -9.68 27.59
CA LEU A 114 8.32 -9.18 28.91
C LEU A 114 8.50 -10.32 29.94
N PRO A 115 8.51 -10.02 31.25
CA PRO A 115 8.47 -11.04 32.29
C PRO A 115 7.30 -12.03 32.11
N GLU A 116 7.42 -13.22 32.71
CA GLU A 116 6.37 -14.24 32.71
C GLU A 116 5.98 -14.75 31.30
N GLU A 117 6.94 -14.82 30.37
CA GLU A 117 6.71 -15.30 28.99
C GLU A 117 5.64 -14.51 28.22
N LYS A 118 5.48 -13.23 28.57
CA LYS A 118 4.61 -12.31 27.85
C LYS A 118 5.36 -11.63 26.70
N ILE A 119 4.61 -11.23 25.69
CA ILE A 119 5.08 -10.51 24.52
C ILE A 119 4.11 -9.38 24.19
N ARG A 120 4.64 -8.30 23.60
CA ARG A 120 3.85 -7.21 23.03
C ARG A 120 4.52 -6.66 21.78
N THR A 121 3.76 -6.00 20.91
CA THR A 121 4.38 -5.22 19.84
C THR A 121 5.15 -4.04 20.42
N ALA A 122 6.25 -3.65 19.76
CA ALA A 122 7.01 -2.45 20.09
C ALA A 122 6.07 -1.24 20.35
N PRO A 123 6.16 -0.59 21.52
CA PRO A 123 5.28 0.50 21.90
C PRO A 123 5.26 1.62 20.87
N HIS A 124 4.06 2.13 20.58
CA HIS A 124 3.84 3.22 19.64
C HIS A 124 4.35 2.97 18.20
N LEU A 125 4.66 1.73 17.83
CA LEU A 125 4.91 1.38 16.45
C LEU A 125 3.64 1.61 15.63
N ARG A 126 3.73 2.46 14.60
CA ARG A 126 2.62 2.81 13.71
C ARG A 126 3.06 2.68 12.26
N ARG A 127 2.08 2.55 11.37
CA ARG A 127 2.30 2.76 9.93
C ARG A 127 2.73 4.20 9.71
N HIS A 128 3.76 4.43 8.90
CA HIS A 128 4.15 5.75 8.46
C HIS A 128 3.35 6.22 7.24
N ILE A 129 2.75 5.30 6.48
CA ILE A 129 1.78 5.68 5.44
C ILE A 129 0.48 6.17 6.09
N THR A 130 0.14 7.43 5.82
CA THR A 130 -1.04 8.12 6.38
C THR A 130 -2.19 8.24 5.38
N ARG A 131 -1.88 8.28 4.08
CA ARG A 131 -2.84 8.21 2.97
C ARG A 131 -2.23 7.48 1.78
N SER A 132 -3.08 6.87 0.97
CA SER A 132 -2.70 6.10 -0.21
C SER A 132 -3.71 6.26 -1.34
N TYR A 133 -3.20 6.36 -2.57
CA TYR A 133 -3.95 6.53 -3.81
C TYR A 133 -3.50 5.43 -4.76
N SER A 134 -4.40 4.51 -5.11
CA SER A 134 -4.10 3.42 -6.04
C SER A 134 -4.62 3.79 -7.42
N ILE A 135 -3.76 3.74 -8.43
CA ILE A 135 -4.09 4.06 -9.82
C ILE A 135 -3.91 2.80 -10.68
N GLU A 136 -4.99 2.39 -11.32
CA GLU A 136 -4.97 1.36 -12.37
C GLU A 136 -4.96 2.04 -13.73
N LEU A 137 -3.95 1.75 -14.56
CA LEU A 137 -3.82 2.35 -15.88
C LEU A 137 -4.39 1.43 -16.95
N LYS A 138 -5.18 1.96 -17.88
CA LYS A 138 -5.61 1.22 -19.08
C LYS A 138 -5.65 2.17 -20.26
N LEU A 139 -5.24 1.73 -21.44
CA LEU A 139 -5.43 2.55 -22.65
C LEU A 139 -6.92 2.75 -22.97
N LYS A 140 -7.72 1.67 -22.92
CA LYS A 140 -9.13 1.71 -23.39
C LYS A 140 -10.13 0.96 -22.51
N ASN A 141 -9.71 -0.13 -21.86
CA ASN A 141 -10.64 -1.08 -21.23
C ASN A 141 -11.01 -0.67 -19.81
N TRP A 142 -11.79 0.40 -19.71
CA TRP A 142 -12.22 1.01 -18.44
C TRP A 142 -13.00 0.04 -17.55
N LYS A 143 -13.85 -0.83 -18.12
CA LYS A 143 -14.63 -1.83 -17.35
C LYS A 143 -13.73 -2.79 -16.58
N LYS A 144 -12.63 -3.21 -17.20
CA LYS A 144 -11.63 -4.06 -16.53
C LYS A 144 -10.88 -3.24 -15.47
N ALA A 145 -10.52 -2.00 -15.79
CA ALA A 145 -9.85 -1.07 -14.88
C ALA A 145 -10.64 -0.88 -13.58
N VAL A 146 -11.94 -0.57 -13.66
CA VAL A 146 -12.81 -0.37 -12.47
C VAL A 146 -12.80 -1.60 -11.59
N LYS A 147 -12.92 -2.81 -12.16
CA LYS A 147 -12.87 -4.07 -11.39
C LYS A 147 -11.52 -4.29 -10.70
N GLN A 148 -10.43 -3.83 -11.28
CA GLN A 148 -9.08 -3.93 -10.70
C GLN A 148 -8.88 -2.86 -9.62
N ALA A 149 -9.25 -1.60 -9.90
CA ALA A 149 -9.23 -0.50 -8.95
C ALA A 149 -10.06 -0.81 -7.70
N PHE A 150 -11.25 -1.39 -7.86
CA PHE A 150 -12.11 -1.80 -6.73
C PHE A 150 -11.42 -2.75 -5.75
N ARG A 151 -10.56 -3.68 -6.23
CA ARG A 151 -9.82 -4.61 -5.35
C ARG A 151 -8.77 -3.89 -4.48
N SER A 152 -8.32 -2.72 -4.92
CA SER A 152 -7.38 -1.88 -4.19
C SER A 152 -8.01 -1.26 -2.94
N LYS A 153 -9.35 -1.32 -2.77
CA LYS A 153 -10.05 -1.02 -1.49
C LYS A 153 -9.54 -1.84 -0.31
N SER A 154 -8.82 -2.94 -0.57
CA SER A 154 -8.18 -3.70 0.50
C SER A 154 -7.05 -2.93 1.20
N PHE A 155 -6.39 -1.98 0.54
CA PHE A 155 -5.22 -1.30 1.09
C PHE A 155 -5.19 0.22 0.90
N SER A 156 -5.85 0.75 -0.12
CA SER A 156 -5.78 2.16 -0.52
C SER A 156 -6.92 3.00 0.05
N ASP A 157 -6.64 4.27 0.35
CA ASP A 157 -7.68 5.23 0.79
C ASP A 157 -8.49 5.74 -0.40
N TYR A 158 -7.83 5.99 -1.54
CA TYR A 158 -8.48 6.41 -2.79
C TYR A 158 -8.15 5.43 -3.92
N GLN A 159 -9.10 5.22 -4.83
CA GLN A 159 -8.92 4.34 -5.99
C GLN A 159 -9.25 5.11 -7.24
N TYR A 160 -8.34 5.09 -8.21
CA TYR A 160 -8.53 5.74 -9.50
C TYR A 160 -8.29 4.75 -10.63
N VAL A 161 -9.02 4.98 -11.71
CA VAL A 161 -8.67 4.50 -13.04
C VAL A 161 -8.10 5.70 -13.79
N ALA A 162 -6.90 5.51 -14.35
CA ALA A 162 -6.33 6.44 -15.31
C ALA A 162 -6.45 5.84 -16.72
N LEU A 163 -7.05 6.60 -17.64
CA LEU A 163 -7.16 6.23 -19.05
C LEU A 163 -6.36 7.16 -19.95
N ASP A 164 -5.95 6.66 -21.10
CA ASP A 164 -5.48 7.51 -22.18
C ASP A 164 -6.64 8.43 -22.62
N ASP A 165 -6.38 9.73 -22.67
CA ASP A 165 -7.39 10.73 -23.02
C ASP A 165 -8.04 10.47 -24.38
N GLU A 166 -7.32 9.87 -25.34
CA GLU A 166 -7.87 9.49 -26.65
C GLU A 166 -9.11 8.56 -26.52
N TYR A 167 -9.21 7.79 -25.44
CA TYR A 167 -10.27 6.79 -25.24
C TYR A 167 -11.20 7.07 -24.05
N ILE A 168 -11.13 8.27 -23.47
CA ILE A 168 -11.86 8.62 -22.23
C ILE A 168 -13.38 8.69 -22.40
N ILE A 169 -13.87 9.08 -23.59
CA ILE A 169 -15.29 9.38 -23.84
C ILE A 169 -16.21 8.23 -23.39
N ARG A 170 -15.83 6.98 -23.68
CA ARG A 170 -16.65 5.81 -23.29
C ARG A 170 -16.76 5.61 -21.78
N ALA A 171 -15.77 6.06 -21.01
CA ALA A 171 -15.81 6.00 -19.55
C ALA A 171 -16.65 7.15 -18.99
N ILE A 172 -16.55 8.36 -19.57
CA ILE A 172 -17.40 9.51 -19.23
C ILE A 172 -18.88 9.21 -19.49
N ASP A 173 -19.20 8.60 -20.64
CA ASP A 173 -20.56 8.19 -20.97
C ASP A 173 -21.15 7.15 -19.98
N ASN A 174 -20.30 6.55 -19.13
CA ASN A 174 -20.67 5.56 -18.11
C ASN A 174 -20.12 5.97 -16.72
N ILE A 175 -20.12 7.28 -16.44
CA ILE A 175 -19.60 7.84 -15.18
C ILE A 175 -20.36 7.31 -13.95
N ASP A 176 -21.63 6.94 -14.12
CA ASP A 176 -22.48 6.31 -13.12
C ASP A 176 -21.86 5.04 -12.51
N VAL A 177 -21.12 4.27 -13.32
CA VAL A 177 -20.39 3.09 -12.81
C VAL A 177 -19.26 3.50 -11.88
N PHE A 178 -18.56 4.61 -12.17
CA PHE A 178 -17.48 5.10 -11.33
C PHE A 178 -18.01 5.63 -9.99
N GLU A 179 -19.14 6.33 -10.03
CA GLU A 179 -19.88 6.78 -8.85
C GLU A 179 -20.37 5.59 -8.00
N GLU A 180 -20.99 4.58 -8.63
CA GLU A 180 -21.51 3.38 -7.93
C GLU A 180 -20.42 2.65 -7.14
N TYR A 181 -19.23 2.50 -7.73
CA TYR A 181 -18.10 1.83 -7.08
C TYR A 181 -17.23 2.77 -6.24
N ASP A 182 -17.52 4.08 -6.24
CA ASP A 182 -16.68 5.14 -5.69
C ASP A 182 -15.20 4.97 -6.08
N VAL A 183 -14.97 4.93 -7.40
CA VAL A 183 -13.66 4.82 -8.03
C VAL A 183 -13.47 6.03 -8.92
N GLY A 184 -12.43 6.82 -8.68
CA GLY A 184 -12.10 7.99 -9.47
C GLY A 184 -11.80 7.70 -10.93
N LEU A 185 -12.10 8.66 -11.80
CA LEU A 185 -11.77 8.60 -13.22
C LEU A 185 -10.88 9.79 -13.58
N VAL A 186 -9.71 9.49 -14.13
CA VAL A 186 -8.73 10.45 -14.62
C VAL A 186 -8.36 10.10 -16.05
N SER A 187 -8.15 11.10 -16.91
CA SER A 187 -7.44 10.91 -18.18
C SER A 187 -6.03 11.47 -18.10
N ILE A 188 -5.12 10.87 -18.87
CA ILE A 188 -3.75 11.33 -19.08
C ILE A 188 -3.61 11.72 -20.54
N ASP A 189 -3.20 12.96 -20.78
CA ASP A 189 -2.89 13.48 -22.10
C ASP A 189 -1.39 13.30 -22.40
N GLN A 190 -1.09 12.69 -23.55
CA GLN A 190 0.29 12.44 -23.96
C GLN A 190 1.00 13.69 -24.49
N GLU A 191 0.29 14.57 -25.19
CA GLU A 191 0.87 15.71 -25.90
C GLU A 191 1.14 16.87 -24.95
N GLU A 192 0.18 17.15 -24.06
CA GLU A 192 0.27 18.24 -23.09
C GLU A 192 0.94 17.81 -21.77
N GLU A 193 1.25 16.52 -21.61
CA GLU A 193 1.78 15.91 -20.39
C GLU A 193 0.98 16.37 -19.15
N GLN A 194 -0.34 16.19 -19.22
CA GLN A 194 -1.29 16.65 -18.19
C GLN A 194 -2.27 15.54 -17.82
N TYR A 195 -2.96 15.75 -16.71
CA TYR A 195 -4.08 14.90 -16.31
C TYR A 195 -5.37 15.71 -16.14
N PHE A 196 -6.51 15.07 -16.36
CA PHE A 196 -7.83 15.64 -16.14
C PHE A 196 -8.66 14.73 -15.25
N VAL A 197 -9.21 15.28 -14.16
CA VAL A 197 -10.11 14.56 -13.25
C VAL A 197 -11.54 14.67 -13.76
N HIS A 198 -12.17 13.54 -14.07
CA HIS A 198 -13.57 13.47 -14.53
C HIS A 198 -14.53 13.09 -13.40
N TYR A 199 -14.05 12.28 -12.44
CA TYR A 199 -14.74 11.98 -11.19
C TYR A 199 -13.70 11.82 -10.07
N ASP A 200 -13.94 12.49 -8.94
CA ASP A 200 -13.10 12.44 -7.76
C ASP A 200 -13.83 11.66 -6.66
N PRO A 201 -13.28 10.52 -6.18
CA PRO A 201 -13.95 9.64 -5.24
C PRO A 201 -13.78 10.13 -3.80
N ASP A 202 -14.68 9.67 -2.94
CA ASP A 202 -14.55 9.91 -1.51
C ASP A 202 -13.40 9.10 -0.89
N ARG A 203 -12.91 9.56 0.26
CA ARG A 203 -11.93 8.80 1.02
C ARG A 203 -12.55 7.53 1.59
N GLN A 204 -11.99 6.39 1.24
CA GLN A 204 -12.40 5.09 1.74
C GLN A 204 -11.51 4.61 2.90
N THR A 205 -12.05 3.73 3.76
CA THR A 205 -11.27 3.05 4.80
C THR A 205 -10.85 1.67 4.31
N PRO A 206 -9.54 1.42 4.08
CA PRO A 206 -9.13 0.13 3.55
C PRO A 206 -9.31 -1.01 4.56
N TYR A 207 -9.92 -2.10 4.10
CA TYR A 207 -10.45 -3.16 4.96
C TYR A 207 -9.43 -4.25 5.34
N SER A 208 -8.26 -4.33 4.69
CA SER A 208 -7.25 -5.35 4.99
C SER A 208 -6.06 -4.77 5.75
N PRO A 209 -5.96 -4.97 7.10
CA PRO A 209 -4.76 -4.63 7.84
C PRO A 209 -3.50 -5.25 7.24
N LEU A 210 -3.60 -6.46 6.67
CA LEU A 210 -2.50 -7.15 6.02
C LEU A 210 -1.96 -6.36 4.82
N ASN A 211 -2.83 -5.94 3.90
CA ASN A 211 -2.36 -5.24 2.71
C ASN A 211 -1.93 -3.80 3.03
N LYS A 212 -2.58 -3.15 4.01
CA LYS A 212 -2.15 -1.84 4.54
C LYS A 212 -0.73 -1.87 5.09
N TRP A 213 -0.41 -2.88 5.91
CA TRP A 213 0.93 -3.04 6.44
C TRP A 213 1.92 -3.52 5.38
N ARG A 214 1.49 -4.36 4.43
CA ARG A 214 2.34 -4.74 3.29
C ARG A 214 2.80 -3.52 2.50
N LEU A 215 1.88 -2.62 2.16
CA LEU A 215 2.22 -1.36 1.48
C LEU A 215 3.20 -0.53 2.32
N ASN A 216 2.92 -0.42 3.63
CA ASN A 216 3.83 0.26 4.58
C ASN A 216 5.25 -0.30 4.52
N GLU A 217 5.41 -1.61 4.61
CA GLU A 217 6.73 -2.25 4.58
C GLU A 217 7.42 -2.12 3.23
N THR A 218 6.68 -2.10 2.11
CA THR A 218 7.26 -1.87 0.78
C THR A 218 7.92 -0.50 0.65
N THR A 219 7.40 0.53 1.31
CA THR A 219 7.95 1.89 1.25
C THR A 219 9.18 2.13 2.15
N MET A 220 9.63 1.14 2.92
CA MET A 220 10.82 1.28 3.78
C MET A 220 12.15 1.18 3.02
N TRP A 221 12.16 0.64 1.80
CA TRP A 221 13.37 0.26 1.08
C TRP A 221 14.15 1.43 0.49
N ASP A 222 13.48 2.50 0.09
CA ASP A 222 14.11 3.55 -0.73
C ASP A 222 15.15 4.39 0.02
N ASP A 223 15.32 4.19 1.32
CA ASP A 223 16.31 4.90 2.15
C ASP A 223 17.20 3.96 2.97
N LEU A 224 17.16 2.65 2.73
CA LEU A 224 18.22 1.79 3.26
C LEU A 224 19.48 2.04 2.40
N PRO A 225 20.61 2.49 2.99
CA PRO A 225 21.85 2.57 2.23
C PRO A 225 22.09 1.21 1.56
N VAL A 226 22.48 1.25 0.28
CA VAL A 226 22.82 0.08 -0.55
C VAL A 226 24.07 -0.59 0.01
N TYR A 227 23.98 -1.16 1.20
CA TYR A 227 25.01 -1.90 1.91
C TYR A 227 24.33 -2.94 2.82
N ALA A 228 23.56 -3.84 2.23
CA ALA A 228 23.16 -5.09 2.88
C ALA A 228 22.79 -6.15 1.83
N SER A 229 23.67 -6.34 0.85
CA SER A 229 23.71 -7.54 0.02
C SER A 229 25.14 -8.08 0.00
N SER A 230 25.58 -8.53 1.17
CA SER A 230 26.72 -9.42 1.35
C SER A 230 26.69 -9.94 2.78
N ASP A 231 26.11 -11.12 2.96
CA ASP A 231 26.70 -12.30 3.62
C ASP A 231 25.70 -13.48 3.63
#